data_AF-A0A674KE70-F1
#
_entry.id   AF-A0A674KE70-F1
#
_cell.length_a   1.000
_cell.length_b   1.000
_cell.length_c   1.000
_cell.angle_alpha   90.00
_cell.angle_beta   90.00
_cell.angle_gamma   90.00
#
_symmetry.space_group_name_H-M   'P 1'
#
loop_
_entity.id
_entity.type
_entity.pdbx_description
1 polymer ?
#
loop_
_entity_poly.entity_id
_entity_poly.type
_entity_poly.pdbx_seq_one_letter_code
_entity_poly.pdbx_strand_id
1 'polypeptide(L)'
;MNVQQLVPLALPRGRPLSCELCGGPAQLRCGACRVTYYCDVDHQKADWVSIHEKICQLLIPIRTSFPFFNSEKERKHGMEQLLHRKITAFSKLWLIFSKPLKRVKCLTPIDF
;
A
#
# COMPACT_ATOMS: atom_id res chain seq x y z
N MET A 1 12.73 5.74 -2.64
CA MET A 1 11.70 6.08 -1.63
C MET A 1 11.33 7.54 -1.77
N ASN A 2 10.05 7.86 -2.00
CA ASN A 2 9.57 9.24 -2.04
C ASN A 2 8.64 9.49 -0.84
N VAL A 3 8.97 10.47 -0.02
CA VAL A 3 8.19 10.83 1.18
C VAL A 3 7.40 12.10 0.89
N GLN A 4 6.12 12.09 1.20
CA GLN A 4 5.28 13.29 1.12
C GLN A 4 4.67 13.57 2.48
N GLN A 5 4.83 14.79 2.95
CA GLN A 5 4.19 15.24 4.18
C GLN A 5 2.70 15.51 3.93
N LEU A 6 1.88 15.11 4.89
CA LEU A 6 0.45 15.36 4.85
C LEU A 6 0.18 16.82 5.16
N VAL A 7 -0.63 17.47 4.32
CA VAL A 7 -1.14 18.82 4.58
C VAL A 7 -2.44 18.68 5.36
N PRO A 8 -2.52 19.12 6.63
CA PRO A 8 -3.68 18.91 7.48
C PRO A 8 -4.99 19.46 6.88
N LEU A 9 -4.90 20.57 6.13
CA LEU A 9 -6.04 21.22 5.48
C LEU A 9 -6.57 20.44 4.25
N ALA A 10 -5.77 19.54 3.68
CA ALA A 10 -6.15 18.73 2.52
C ALA A 10 -6.80 17.39 2.93
N LEU A 11 -6.94 17.13 4.24
CA LEU A 11 -7.50 15.88 4.75
C LEU A 11 -9.02 15.97 4.90
N PRO A 12 -9.77 14.90 4.56
CA PRO A 12 -11.19 14.82 4.86
C PRO A 12 -11.44 14.98 6.35
N ARG A 13 -12.35 15.88 6.72
CA ARG A 13 -12.69 16.11 8.13
C ARG A 13 -13.27 14.83 8.73
N GLY A 14 -12.80 14.46 9.93
CA GLY A 14 -13.35 13.34 10.71
C GLY A 14 -12.81 11.94 10.38
N ARG A 15 -11.80 11.79 9.52
CA ARG A 15 -11.07 10.52 9.34
C ARG A 15 -9.59 10.69 9.65
N PRO A 16 -9.13 10.33 10.87
CA PRO A 16 -7.71 10.33 11.17
C PRO A 16 -6.99 9.29 10.32
N LEU A 17 -5.90 9.69 9.68
CA LEU A 17 -5.01 8.76 8.99
C LEU A 17 -4.11 8.11 10.03
N SER A 18 -4.02 6.79 10.01
CA SER A 18 -3.20 6.01 10.93
C SER A 18 -1.94 5.49 10.26
N CYS A 19 -0.88 5.32 11.05
CA CYS A 19 0.34 4.66 10.61
C CYS A 19 0.11 3.16 10.47
N GLU A 20 0.54 2.56 9.35
CA GLU A 20 0.38 1.12 9.10
C GLU A 20 1.23 0.22 10.02
N LEU A 21 2.25 0.76 10.70
CA LEU A 21 3.11 0.00 11.62
C LEU A 21 2.68 0.11 13.08
N CYS A 22 2.38 1.31 13.56
CA CYS A 22 2.07 1.54 14.98
C CYS A 22 0.61 1.91 15.27
N GLY A 23 -0.21 2.18 14.24
CA GLY A 23 -1.59 2.63 14.39
C GLY A 23 -1.77 4.07 14.88
N GLY A 24 -0.68 4.76 15.23
CA GLY A 24 -0.70 6.16 15.67
C GLY A 24 -1.05 7.16 14.56
N PRO A 25 -1.19 8.46 14.87
CA PRO A 25 -1.53 9.48 13.89
C PRO A 25 -0.45 9.59 12.81
N ALA A 26 -0.84 9.47 11.55
CA ALA A 26 0.07 9.62 10.43
C ALA A 26 0.31 11.09 10.08
N GLN A 27 1.56 11.42 9.79
CA GLN A 27 1.98 12.75 9.31
C GLN A 27 2.57 12.69 7.90
N LEU A 28 2.91 11.49 7.44
CA LEU A 28 3.58 11.22 6.18
C LEU A 28 2.77 10.24 5.35
N ARG A 29 2.97 10.29 4.03
CA ARG A 29 2.49 9.30 3.08
C ARG A 29 3.56 8.93 2.06
N CYS A 30 3.43 7.73 1.49
CA CYS A 30 4.25 7.34 0.36
C CYS A 30 3.91 8.20 -0.87
N GLY A 31 4.90 8.88 -1.45
CA GLY A 31 4.72 9.73 -2.63
C GLY A 31 4.44 8.98 -3.92
N ALA A 32 4.77 7.68 -3.97
CA ALA A 32 4.55 6.84 -5.14
C ALA A 32 3.11 6.29 -5.18
N CYS A 33 2.66 5.59 -4.13
CA CYS A 33 1.33 5.00 -4.10
C CYS A 33 0.24 5.95 -3.58
N ARG A 34 0.60 6.93 -2.74
CA ARG A 34 -0.32 7.89 -2.07
C ARG A 34 -1.45 7.25 -1.25
N VAL A 35 -1.40 5.93 -1.00
CA VAL A 35 -2.43 5.15 -0.30
C VAL A 35 -1.94 4.51 1.01
N THR A 36 -0.67 4.70 1.38
CA THR A 36 -0.12 4.28 2.67
C THR A 36 0.42 5.46 3.44
N TYR A 37 0.26 5.38 4.77
CA TYR A 37 0.48 6.47 5.69
C TYR A 37 1.37 6.02 6.86
N TYR A 38 2.23 6.93 7.32
CA TYR A 38 3.19 6.67 8.39
C TYR A 38 3.25 7.88 9.33
N CYS A 39 3.58 7.65 10.61
CA CYS A 39 3.89 8.74 11.52
C CYS A 39 5.24 9.37 11.17
N ASP A 40 6.26 8.54 10.89
CA ASP A 40 7.65 8.97 10.71
C ASP A 40 8.37 8.28 9.54
N VAL A 41 9.50 8.85 9.15
CA VAL A 41 10.34 8.36 8.05
C VAL A 41 10.92 6.97 8.36
N ASP A 42 11.23 6.69 9.62
CA ASP A 42 11.79 5.39 10.01
C ASP A 42 10.78 4.26 9.83
N HIS A 43 9.52 4.51 10.17
CA HIS A 43 8.42 3.59 9.90
C HIS A 43 8.21 3.37 8.39
N GLN A 44 8.30 4.43 7.58
CA GLN A 44 8.23 4.27 6.14
C GLN A 44 9.40 3.44 5.58
N LYS A 45 10.63 3.67 6.08
CA LYS A 45 11.82 2.92 5.66
C LYS A 45 11.73 1.45 6.04
N ALA A 46 11.27 1.15 7.26
CA ALA A 46 11.08 -0.21 7.73
C ALA A 46 10.09 -0.96 6.81
N ASP A 47 8.94 -0.36 6.51
CA ASP A 47 7.97 -0.95 5.57
C ASP A 47 8.56 -1.09 4.16
N TRP A 48 9.34 -0.10 3.69
CA TRP A 48 10.00 -0.13 2.39
C TRP A 48 10.96 -1.29 2.19
N VAL A 49 11.86 -1.50 3.15
CA VAL A 49 12.84 -2.59 3.10
C VAL A 49 12.17 -3.96 3.21
N SER A 50 11.06 -4.06 3.95
CA SER A 50 10.33 -5.32 4.11
C SER A 50 9.53 -5.71 2.86
N ILE A 51 8.56 -4.90 2.49
CA ILE A 51 7.52 -5.31 1.52
C ILE A 51 7.08 -4.17 0.61
N HIS A 52 7.08 -2.93 1.09
CA HIS A 52 6.46 -1.81 0.39
C HIS A 52 7.06 -1.63 -1.00
N GLU A 53 8.38 -1.83 -1.19
CA GLU A 53 9.01 -1.74 -2.51
C GLU A 53 8.31 -2.62 -3.56
N LYS A 54 7.92 -3.84 -3.19
CA LYS A 54 7.31 -4.83 -4.10
C LYS A 54 5.81 -4.59 -4.28
N ILE A 55 5.14 -4.09 -3.25
CA ILE A 55 3.67 -3.94 -3.25
C ILE A 55 3.20 -2.52 -3.56
N CYS A 56 4.09 -1.51 -3.56
CA CYS A 56 3.75 -0.09 -3.68
C CYS A 56 2.76 0.20 -4.81
N GLN A 57 3.05 -0.31 -6.02
CA GLN A 57 2.21 -0.10 -7.20
C GLN A 57 0.92 -0.94 -7.18
N LEU A 58 0.94 -2.10 -6.52
CA LEU A 58 -0.21 -2.99 -6.41
C LEU A 58 -1.26 -2.44 -5.43
N LEU A 59 -0.85 -1.63 -4.46
CA LEU A 59 -1.76 -1.04 -3.47
C LEU A 59 -2.69 0.02 -4.07
N ILE A 60 -2.27 0.73 -5.12
CA ILE A 60 -3.06 1.79 -5.76
C ILE A 60 -4.44 1.29 -6.21
N PRO A 61 -4.56 0.28 -7.10
CA PRO A 61 -5.87 -0.20 -7.57
C PRO A 61 -6.70 -0.88 -6.48
N ILE A 62 -6.06 -1.40 -5.42
CA ILE A 62 -6.76 -2.08 -4.32
C ILE A 62 -7.44 -1.07 -3.39
N ARG A 63 -6.75 0.05 -3.09
CA ARG A 63 -7.21 1.06 -2.12
C ARG A 63 -7.86 2.29 -2.75
N THR A 64 -7.77 2.48 -4.06
CA THR A 64 -8.48 3.58 -4.74
C THR A 64 -9.99 3.37 -4.62
N SER A 65 -10.70 4.39 -4.11
CA SER A 65 -12.16 4.38 -3.97
C SER A 65 -12.83 4.29 -5.35
N PHE A 66 -13.93 3.56 -5.41
CA PHE A 66 -14.69 3.34 -6.62
C PHE A 66 -15.21 4.68 -7.20
N PRO A 67 -15.08 4.91 -8.52
CA PRO A 67 -15.74 6.05 -9.14
C PRO A 67 -17.26 5.97 -8.95
N PHE A 68 -17.92 7.11 -8.84
CA PHE A 68 -19.37 7.17 -8.71
C PHE A 68 -20.01 6.92 -10.09
N PHE A 69 -20.92 5.95 -10.18
CA PHE A 69 -21.64 5.61 -11.42
C PHE A 69 -23.07 6.13 -11.31
N ASN A 70 -23.53 6.83 -12.35
CA ASN A 70 -24.86 7.45 -12.40
C ASN A 70 -25.96 6.48 -12.88
N SER A 71 -25.60 5.36 -13.53
CA SER A 71 -26.55 4.35 -14.05
C SER A 71 -26.29 2.94 -13.48
N GLU A 72 -27.35 2.13 -13.34
CA GLU A 72 -27.22 0.75 -12.83
C GLU A 72 -26.35 -0.15 -13.73
N LYS A 73 -26.45 0.04 -15.06
CA LYS A 73 -25.68 -0.74 -16.04
C LYS A 73 -24.18 -0.47 -15.89
N GLU A 74 -23.79 0.80 -15.76
CA GLU A 74 -22.39 1.17 -15.54
C GLU A 74 -21.90 0.74 -14.15
N ARG A 75 -22.78 0.78 -13.12
CA ARG A 75 -22.43 0.30 -11.79
C ARG A 75 -22.09 -1.19 -11.79
N LYS A 76 -22.90 -2.02 -12.47
CA LYS A 76 -22.63 -3.46 -12.62
C LYS A 76 -21.32 -3.71 -13.39
N HIS A 77 -21.13 -3.03 -14.52
CA HIS A 77 -19.93 -3.19 -15.33
C HIS A 77 -18.66 -2.73 -14.61
N GLY A 78 -18.69 -1.59 -13.92
CA GLY A 78 -17.59 -1.09 -13.11
C GLY A 78 -17.23 -2.02 -11.96
N MET A 79 -18.23 -2.65 -11.31
CA MET A 79 -18.00 -3.61 -10.23
C MET A 79 -17.28 -4.86 -10.74
N GLU A 80 -17.67 -5.37 -11.92
CA GLU A 80 -17.01 -6.52 -12.55
C GLU A 80 -15.55 -6.22 -12.91
N GLN A 81 -15.30 -5.05 -13.52
CA GLN A 81 -13.93 -4.59 -13.82
C GLN A 81 -13.08 -4.45 -12.55
N LEU A 82 -13.66 -3.95 -11.44
CA LEU A 82 -12.94 -3.82 -10.18
C LEU A 82 -12.60 -5.18 -9.58
N LEU A 83 -13.56 -6.11 -9.57
CA LEU A 83 -13.33 -7.47 -9.09
C LEU A 83 -12.21 -8.13 -9.90
N HIS A 84 -12.25 -7.99 -11.22
CA HIS A 84 -11.19 -8.51 -12.08
C HIS A 84 -9.83 -7.89 -11.73
N ARG A 85 -9.74 -6.56 -11.60
CA ARG A 85 -8.49 -5.87 -11.20
C ARG A 85 -7.98 -6.30 -9.83
N LYS A 86 -8.88 -6.51 -8.86
CA LYS A 86 -8.51 -7.04 -7.53
C LYS A 86 -7.99 -8.46 -7.65
N ILE A 87 -8.68 -9.35 -8.34
CA ILE A 87 -8.24 -10.74 -8.57
C ILE A 87 -6.88 -10.77 -9.27
N THR A 88 -6.68 -9.96 -10.30
CA THR A 88 -5.37 -9.86 -10.99
C THR A 88 -4.29 -9.33 -10.04
N ALA A 89 -4.58 -8.32 -9.22
CA ALA A 89 -3.62 -7.80 -8.24
C ALA A 89 -3.27 -8.86 -7.18
N PHE A 90 -4.26 -9.61 -6.66
CA PHE A 90 -4.05 -10.72 -5.75
C PHE A 90 -3.26 -11.87 -6.38
N SER A 91 -3.58 -12.25 -7.63
CA SER A 91 -2.84 -13.26 -8.38
C SER A 91 -1.39 -12.85 -8.61
N LYS A 92 -1.16 -11.58 -8.96
CA LYS A 92 0.19 -11.03 -9.14
C LYS A 92 0.96 -10.97 -7.81
N LEU A 93 0.29 -10.63 -6.72
CA LEU A 93 0.84 -10.66 -5.37
C LEU A 93 1.25 -12.10 -4.99
N TRP A 94 0.36 -13.07 -5.23
CA TRP A 94 0.62 -14.49 -5.01
C TRP A 94 1.82 -14.98 -5.82
N LEU A 95 1.94 -14.62 -7.09
CA LEU A 95 3.13 -14.96 -7.91
C LEU A 95 4.44 -14.36 -7.36
N ILE A 96 4.40 -13.20 -6.70
CA ILE A 96 5.58 -12.59 -6.06
C ILE A 96 5.98 -13.39 -4.81
N PHE A 97 5.01 -13.87 -4.02
CA PHE A 97 5.26 -14.62 -2.77
C PHE A 97 5.44 -16.13 -2.96
N SER A 98 4.89 -16.72 -4.03
CA SER A 98 5.04 -18.14 -4.39
C SER A 98 6.28 -18.44 -5.22
N LYS A 99 6.98 -17.41 -5.73
CA LYS A 99 8.34 -17.61 -6.24
C LYS A 99 9.25 -17.97 -5.06
N PRO A 100 9.98 -19.11 -5.10
CA PRO A 100 10.84 -19.50 -4.01
C PRO A 100 11.85 -18.38 -3.77
N LEU A 101 11.89 -17.83 -2.55
CA LEU A 101 12.99 -17.01 -2.09
C LEU A 101 14.28 -17.79 -2.38
N LYS A 102 15.11 -17.30 -3.30
CA LYS A 102 16.48 -17.80 -3.44
C LYS A 102 17.12 -17.62 -2.06
N ARG A 103 17.34 -18.75 -1.41
CA ARG A 103 18.01 -18.95 -0.12
C ARG A 103 19.06 -17.88 0.10
N VAL A 104 18.72 -16.86 0.89
CA VAL A 104 19.71 -15.97 1.50
C VAL A 104 20.60 -16.86 2.35
N LYS A 105 21.86 -17.02 1.96
CA LYS A 105 22.86 -17.66 2.81
C LYS A 105 22.95 -16.80 4.07
N CYS A 106 22.50 -17.34 5.18
CA CYS A 106 22.78 -16.79 6.50
C CYS A 106 24.30 -16.63 6.61
N LEU A 107 24.80 -15.39 6.61
CA LEU A 107 26.08 -15.13 7.26
C LEU A 107 25.81 -15.18 8.76
N THR A 108 26.69 -15.92 9.42
CA THR A 108 26.65 -16.41 10.80
C THR A 108 26.73 -15.31 11.86
N PRO A 109 26.49 -15.66 13.14
CA PRO A 109 26.54 -14.74 14.28
C PRO A 109 27.95 -14.19 14.48
N ILE A 110 28.06 -12.90 14.82
CA ILE A 110 29.29 -12.34 15.37
C ILE A 110 29.03 -12.15 16.87
N ASP A 111 29.68 -13.01 17.65
CA ASP A 111 30.03 -12.78 19.04
C ASP A 111 31.01 -11.60 19.13
N PHE A 112 30.72 -10.61 19.99
CA PHE A 112 31.69 -9.84 20.77
C PHE A 112 30.98 -9.19 21.96
#